data_AF-A0A8X6MG68-F1
#
_entry.id   AF-A0A8X6MG68-F1
#
_cell.length_a   1.000
_cell.length_b   1.000
_cell.length_c   1.000
_cell.angle_alpha   90.00
_cell.angle_beta   90.00
_cell.angle_gamma   90.00
#
_symmetry.space_group_name_H-M   'P 1'
#
loop_
_entity.id
_entity.type
_entity.pdbx_description
1 polymer ?
#
loop_
_entity_poly.entity_id
_entity_poly.type
_entity_poly.pdbx_seq_one_letter_code
_entity_poly.pdbx_strand_id
1 'polypeptide(L)'
;RLSDTMEISEIRVMMKYEFHRGATARQTVANIDSAFAILVATNATVNRWHKKFRSGDFNLSNEPRGRLNTRRIIMSKSHCGREFQPKST
;
A
#
# COMPACT_ATOMS: atom_id res chain seq x y z
N ARG A 1 -25.16 -15.60 10.07
CA ARG A 1 -24.01 -16.47 9.74
C ARG A 1 -23.05 -15.62 8.90
N LEU A 2 -22.12 -14.92 9.56
CA LEU A 2 -21.17 -13.99 8.93
C LEU A 2 -19.82 -14.71 8.73
N SER A 3 -19.82 -15.82 8.01
CA SER A 3 -18.68 -16.76 7.94
C SER A 3 -18.27 -17.14 6.53
N ASP A 4 -18.71 -16.40 5.51
CA ASP A 4 -18.45 -16.76 4.10
C ASP A 4 -17.51 -15.75 3.40
N THR A 5 -16.84 -14.89 4.16
CA THR A 5 -15.83 -13.94 3.63
C THR A 5 -14.46 -14.30 4.20
N MET A 6 -13.49 -14.63 3.33
CA MET A 6 -12.10 -14.85 3.73
C MET A 6 -11.53 -13.64 4.47
N GLU A 7 -10.73 -13.90 5.50
CA GLU A 7 -10.08 -12.86 6.28
C GLU A 7 -9.00 -12.15 5.46
N ILE A 8 -8.78 -10.86 5.75
CA ILE A 8 -7.77 -10.06 5.04
C ILE A 8 -6.37 -10.66 5.15
N SER A 9 -6.07 -11.35 6.26
CA SER A 9 -4.82 -12.09 6.46
C SER A 9 -4.66 -13.22 5.44
N GLU A 10 -5.72 -13.98 5.18
CA GLU A 10 -5.70 -15.12 4.25
C GLU A 10 -5.58 -14.63 2.79
N ILE A 11 -6.24 -13.52 2.45
CA ILE A 11 -6.05 -12.86 1.15
C ILE A 11 -4.57 -12.53 0.90
N ARG A 12 -3.85 -12.03 1.92
CA ARG A 12 -2.42 -11.70 1.78
C ARG A 12 -1.57 -12.93 1.54
N VAL A 13 -1.93 -14.08 2.13
CA VAL A 13 -1.27 -15.36 1.86
C VAL A 13 -1.44 -15.75 0.39
N MET A 14 -2.65 -15.60 -0.15
CA MET A 14 -2.92 -15.87 -1.58
C MET A 14 -2.18 -14.90 -2.50
N MET A 15 -2.14 -13.61 -2.18
CA MET A 15 -1.36 -12.63 -2.94
C MET A 15 0.13 -13.01 -2.97
N LYS A 16 0.68 -13.45 -1.83
CA LYS A 16 2.07 -13.94 -1.76
C LYS A 16 2.26 -15.18 -2.61
N TYR A 17 1.34 -16.14 -2.56
CA TYR A 17 1.40 -17.35 -3.38
C TYR A 17 1.41 -17.03 -4.89
N GLU A 18 0.47 -16.21 -5.37
CA GLU A 18 0.41 -15.80 -6.77
C GLU A 18 1.66 -15.02 -7.21
N PHE A 19 2.23 -14.19 -6.33
CA PHE A 19 3.49 -13.51 -6.61
C PHE A 19 4.64 -14.50 -6.86
N HIS A 20 4.78 -15.57 -6.06
CA HIS A 20 5.83 -16.58 -6.26
C HIS A 20 5.61 -17.42 -7.53
N ARG A 21 4.37 -17.54 -8.00
CA ARG A 21 4.04 -18.13 -9.30
C ARG A 21 4.41 -17.24 -10.49
N GLY A 22 4.86 -16.00 -10.24
CA GLY A 22 5.17 -15.03 -11.27
C GLY A 22 3.96 -14.30 -11.83
N ALA A 23 2.80 -14.37 -11.15
CA ALA A 23 1.62 -13.64 -11.60
C ALA A 23 1.82 -12.11 -11.49
N THR A 24 1.28 -11.37 -12.45
CA THR A 24 1.17 -9.92 -12.37
C THR A 24 0.07 -9.52 -11.38
N ALA A 25 0.10 -8.29 -10.86
CA ALA A 25 -0.94 -7.82 -9.92
C ALA A 25 -2.36 -7.94 -10.50
N ARG A 26 -2.54 -7.73 -11.80
CA ARG A 26 -3.84 -7.88 -12.47
C ARG A 26 -4.28 -9.35 -12.54
N GLN A 27 -3.36 -10.26 -12.85
CA GLN A 27 -3.63 -11.70 -12.82
C GLN A 27 -3.93 -12.18 -11.41
N THR A 28 -3.21 -11.73 -10.40
CA THR A 28 -3.47 -12.05 -9.00
C THR A 28 -4.90 -11.65 -8.60
N VAL A 29 -5.36 -10.46 -8.96
CA VAL A 29 -6.77 -10.04 -8.72
C VAL A 29 -7.73 -10.99 -9.42
N ALA A 30 -7.55 -11.24 -10.72
CA ALA A 30 -8.45 -12.12 -11.48
C ALA A 30 -8.46 -13.56 -10.95
N ASN A 31 -7.30 -14.10 -10.55
CA ASN A 31 -7.17 -15.44 -9.99
C ASN A 31 -7.86 -15.55 -8.62
N ILE A 32 -7.71 -14.54 -7.77
CA ILE A 32 -8.36 -14.49 -6.46
C ILE A 32 -9.89 -14.29 -6.61
N ASP A 33 -10.31 -13.36 -7.46
CA ASP A 33 -11.73 -13.06 -7.70
C ASP A 33 -12.46 -14.25 -8.33
N SER A 34 -11.82 -14.97 -9.28
CA SER A 34 -12.39 -16.18 -9.88
C SER A 34 -12.47 -17.36 -8.91
N ALA A 35 -11.51 -17.49 -8.00
CA ALA A 35 -11.49 -18.57 -7.02
C ALA A 35 -12.45 -18.34 -5.84
N PHE A 36 -12.68 -17.08 -5.47
CA PHE A 36 -13.39 -16.76 -4.20
C PHE A 36 -14.57 -15.80 -4.34
N ALA A 37 -14.92 -15.35 -5.55
CA ALA A 37 -16.11 -14.60 -5.97
C ALA A 37 -16.49 -13.31 -5.18
N ILE A 38 -15.88 -13.05 -4.02
CA ILE A 38 -16.32 -12.07 -3.02
C ILE A 38 -15.22 -11.05 -2.70
N LEU A 39 -14.01 -11.16 -3.26
CA LEU A 39 -12.85 -10.63 -2.54
C LEU A 39 -12.58 -9.12 -2.66
N VAL A 40 -12.35 -8.56 -1.46
CA VAL A 40 -12.05 -7.15 -1.08
C VAL A 40 -10.71 -6.62 -1.67
N ALA A 41 -9.98 -7.45 -2.40
CA ALA A 41 -8.63 -7.16 -2.88
C ALA A 41 -8.63 -6.27 -4.12
N THR A 42 -8.65 -4.96 -3.93
CA THR A 42 -8.46 -4.04 -5.06
C THR A 42 -7.07 -4.19 -5.70
N ASN A 43 -6.98 -3.88 -6.99
CA ASN A 43 -5.71 -3.84 -7.72
C ASN A 43 -4.65 -2.96 -7.01
N ALA A 44 -5.08 -1.87 -6.36
CA ALA A 44 -4.21 -1.01 -5.57
C ALA A 44 -3.59 -1.74 -4.36
N THR A 45 -4.38 -2.54 -3.64
CA THR A 45 -3.90 -3.37 -2.52
C THR A 45 -2.89 -4.39 -3.01
N VAL A 46 -3.21 -5.13 -4.07
CA VAL A 46 -2.31 -6.15 -4.64
C VAL A 46 -1.00 -5.53 -5.12
N ASN A 47 -1.06 -4.37 -5.78
CA ASN A 47 0.14 -3.66 -6.23
C ASN A 47 1.05 -3.23 -5.07
N ARG A 48 0.47 -2.74 -3.96
CA ARG A 48 1.26 -2.41 -2.76
C ARG A 48 2.00 -3.65 -2.22
N TRP A 49 1.32 -4.79 -2.16
CA TRP A 49 1.94 -6.05 -1.72
C TRP A 49 3.00 -6.56 -2.70
N HIS A 50 2.74 -6.56 -4.00
CA HIS A 50 3.74 -6.95 -5.00
C HIS A 50 4.98 -6.03 -4.99
N LYS A 51 4.83 -4.74 -4.64
CA LYS A 51 5.98 -3.85 -4.44
C LYS A 51 6.79 -4.26 -3.20
N LYS A 52 6.11 -4.58 -2.10
CA LYS A 52 6.72 -5.08 -0.86
C LYS A 52 7.48 -6.39 -1.07
N PHE A 53 6.88 -7.34 -1.79
CA PHE A 53 7.54 -8.61 -2.10
C PHE A 53 8.74 -8.44 -3.04
N ARG A 54 8.68 -7.50 -3.98
CA ARG A 54 9.82 -7.15 -4.84
C ARG A 54 11.01 -6.56 -4.07
N SER A 55 10.78 -5.92 -2.93
CA SER A 55 11.86 -5.47 -2.04
C SER A 55 12.38 -6.57 -1.10
N GLY A 56 11.92 -7.82 -1.26
CA GLY A 56 12.31 -8.96 -0.44
C GLY A 56 11.60 -9.05 0.92
N ASP A 57 10.64 -8.17 1.20
CA ASP A 57 9.88 -8.21 2.46
C ASP A 57 8.60 -9.02 2.27
N PHE A 58 8.58 -10.23 2.84
CA PHE A 58 7.46 -11.16 2.79
C PHE A 58 6.63 -11.19 4.08
N ASN A 59 6.83 -10.24 4.99
CA ASN A 59 6.05 -10.15 6.21
C ASN A 59 4.60 -9.74 5.89
N LEU A 60 3.65 -10.61 6.23
CA LEU A 60 2.21 -10.41 5.96
C LEU A 60 1.49 -9.61 7.06
N SER A 61 2.17 -9.33 8.16
CA SER A 61 1.64 -8.51 9.23
C SER A 61 1.38 -7.08 8.75
N ASN A 62 0.33 -6.47 9.29
CA ASN A 62 0.20 -5.02 9.17
C ASN A 62 1.24 -4.41 10.09
N GLU A 63 2.19 -3.63 9.58
CA GLU A 63 2.95 -2.74 10.46
C GLU A 63 1.96 -1.88 11.25
N PRO A 64 2.23 -1.58 12.52
CA PRO A 64 1.45 -0.59 13.23
C PRO A 64 1.51 0.69 12.40
N ARG A 65 0.43 0.99 11.67
CA ARG A 65 0.34 2.23 10.91
C ARG A 65 0.42 3.31 11.97
N GLY A 66 1.55 4.02 12.00
CA GLY A 66 1.68 5.25 12.75
C GLY A 66 0.62 6.19 12.19
N ARG A 67 -0.59 6.14 12.75
CA ARG A 67 -1.47 7.28 12.72
C ARG A 67 -0.65 8.32 13.46
N LEU A 68 0.03 9.19 12.73
CA LEU A 68 0.51 10.44 13.27
C LEU A 68 -0.74 11.05 13.89
N ASN A 69 -0.86 10.94 15.22
CA ASN A 69 -1.69 11.84 15.96
C ASN A 69 -1.07 13.19 15.67
N THR A 70 -1.64 13.91 14.69
CA THR A 70 -1.26 15.28 14.39
C THR A 70 -1.67 16.14 15.58
N ARG A 71 -0.97 16.02 16.71
CA ARG A 71 -0.72 17.17 17.57
C ARG A 71 0.31 17.99 16.81
N ARG A 72 -0.19 18.76 15.85
CA ARG A 72 0.35 20.02 15.34
C ARG A 72 1.85 20.19 15.63
N ILE A 73 2.71 19.44 14.96
CA ILE A 73 4.11 19.85 14.80
C ILE A 73 4.05 20.89 13.69
N ILE A 74 3.93 22.13 14.12
CA ILE A 74 4.22 23.30 13.29
C ILE A 74 5.68 23.12 12.89
N MET A 75 5.94 22.56 11.70
CA MET A 75 7.23 22.77 11.09
C MET A 75 7.31 24.27 10.83
N SER A 76 8.07 24.96 11.68
CA SER A 76 8.49 26.33 11.49
C SER A 76 9.00 26.44 10.06
N LYS A 77 8.31 27.20 9.21
CA LYS A 77 8.81 27.61 7.90
C LYS A 77 10.11 28.36 8.16
N SER A 78 11.25 27.68 7.98
CA SER A 78 12.53 28.35 7.81
C SER A 78 12.43 29.12 6.50
N HIS A 79 12.56 30.44 6.59
CA HIS A 79 12.42 31.38 5.48
C HIS A 79 13.63 31.20 4.56
N CYS A 80 13.52 30.33 3.55
CA CYS A 80 14.51 30.24 2.48
C CYS A 80 14.35 31.49 1.60
N GLY A 81 15.33 32.38 1.68
CA GLY A 81 15.38 33.66 0.99
C GLY A 81 15.31 33.51 -0.52
N ARG A 82 14.43 34.28 -1.14
CA ARG A 82 14.58 34.71 -2.52
C ARG A 82 15.04 36.16 -2.48
N GLU A 83 16.31 36.38 -2.80
CA GLU A 83 16.85 37.71 -3.05
C GLU A 83 16.09 38.36 -4.20
N PHE A 84 15.48 39.51 -3.91
CA PHE A 84 14.87 40.38 -4.91
C PHE A 84 15.92 41.45 -5.23
N GLN A 85 16.55 41.34 -6.40
CA GLN A 85 17.47 42.37 -6.90
C GLN A 85 16.68 43.66 -7.19
N PRO A 86 17.04 44.82 -6.60
CA PRO A 86 16.40 46.08 -6.95
C PRO A 86 16.85 46.54 -8.34
N LYS A 87 15.88 46.88 -9.20
CA LYS A 87 16.15 47.57 -10.47
C LYS A 87 16.55 49.00 -10.17
N SER A 88 17.76 49.39 -10.54
CA SER A 88 18.20 50.78 -10.58
C SER A 88 17.46 51.52 -11.70
N THR A 89 16.92 52.70 -11.39
CA THR A 89 16.47 53.71 -12.35
C THR A 89 17.68 54.47 -12.89
#